data_AF-A0A8C5S805-F1
#
_entry.id   AF-A0A8C5S805-F1
#
_cell.length_a   1.000
_cell.length_b   1.000
_cell.length_c   1.000
_cell.angle_alpha   90.00
_cell.angle_beta   90.00
_cell.angle_gamma   90.00
#
_symmetry.space_group_name_H-M   'P 1'
#
loop_
_entity.id
_entity.type
_entity.pdbx_description
1 polymer ?
#
loop_
_entity_poly.entity_id
_entity_poly.type
_entity_poly.pdbx_seq_one_letter_code
_entity_poly.pdbx_strand_id
1 'polypeptide(L)'
;MHLRGTLLLLSLLSLATVSLSLSSCTTLDLEHIKKKRIEAIRGQILSKLRLTSPPESMGRSHVPYQVLALYNSTRELLEEMEEEKEDSCSQDNSESEYYAKEIHKFDMIQGFPEHSKSLFLLDSGEQSEKWGETRVDVFPT
;
A
#
# COMPACT_ATOMS: atom_id res chain seq x y z
N MET A 1 -57.01 23.97 24.37
CA MET A 1 -56.21 22.87 23.79
C MET A 1 -55.05 23.34 22.89
N HIS A 2 -54.93 24.65 22.55
CA HIS A 2 -53.89 25.17 21.65
C HIS A 2 -52.49 25.30 22.28
N LEU A 3 -52.38 25.50 23.59
CA LEU A 3 -51.09 25.68 24.27
C LEU A 3 -50.23 24.40 24.30
N ARG A 4 -50.86 23.22 24.38
CA ARG A 4 -50.17 21.93 24.31
C ARG A 4 -49.67 21.65 22.90
N GLY A 5 -50.47 21.95 21.88
CA GLY A 5 -50.08 21.78 20.48
C GLY A 5 -48.93 22.69 20.06
N THR A 6 -48.95 23.95 20.50
CA THR A 6 -47.86 24.90 20.25
C THR A 6 -46.57 24.50 20.96
N LEU A 7 -46.63 24.05 22.22
CA LEU A 7 -45.47 23.53 22.94
C LEU A 7 -44.85 22.30 22.26
N LEU A 8 -45.68 21.36 21.80
CA LEU A 8 -45.22 20.19 21.05
C LEU A 8 -44.57 20.56 19.73
N LEU A 9 -45.15 21.52 18.98
CA LEU A 9 -44.59 21.99 17.71
C LEU A 9 -43.22 22.66 17.92
N LEU A 10 -43.08 23.51 18.95
CA LEU A 10 -41.80 24.11 19.30
C LEU A 10 -40.74 23.05 19.69
N SER A 11 -41.15 22.02 20.42
CA SER A 11 -40.26 20.91 20.80
C SER A 11 -39.80 20.08 19.59
N LEU A 12 -40.70 19.81 18.64
CA LEU A 12 -40.31 19.13 17.39
C LEU A 12 -39.36 19.99 16.56
N LEU A 13 -39.60 21.31 16.50
CA LEU A 13 -38.75 22.23 15.74
C LEU A 13 -37.36 22.39 16.36
N SER A 14 -37.27 22.45 17.69
CA SER A 14 -35.99 22.49 18.39
C SER A 14 -35.23 21.17 18.23
N LEU A 15 -35.90 20.03 18.27
CA LEU A 15 -35.27 18.73 18.03
C LEU A 15 -34.77 18.60 16.59
N ALA A 16 -35.53 19.08 15.61
CA ALA A 16 -35.14 19.07 14.21
C ALA A 16 -33.92 19.96 13.95
N THR A 17 -33.89 21.18 14.52
CA THR A 17 -32.76 22.11 14.37
C THR A 17 -31.48 21.59 15.03
N VAL A 18 -31.58 20.97 16.22
CA VAL A 18 -30.44 20.31 16.88
C VAL A 18 -29.94 19.11 16.07
N SER A 19 -30.85 18.28 15.55
CA SER A 19 -30.49 17.11 14.72
C SER A 19 -29.78 17.51 13.42
N LEU A 20 -30.26 18.57 12.77
CA LEU A 20 -29.64 19.09 11.54
C LEU A 20 -28.25 19.68 11.81
N SER A 21 -28.09 20.39 12.93
CA SER A 21 -26.81 20.94 13.37
C SER A 21 -25.81 19.84 13.74
N LEU A 22 -26.25 18.79 14.45
CA LEU A 22 -25.39 17.67 14.85
C LEU A 22 -24.93 16.83 13.64
N SER A 23 -25.81 16.66 12.64
CA SER A 23 -25.46 15.98 11.38
C SER A 23 -24.48 16.80 10.53
N SER A 24 -24.60 18.14 10.52
CA SER A 24 -23.67 19.00 9.77
C SER A 24 -22.31 19.16 10.46
N CYS A 25 -22.25 19.18 11.80
CA CYS A 25 -20.99 19.30 12.55
C CYS A 25 -20.08 18.07 12.44
N THR A 26 -20.64 16.87 12.23
CA THR A 26 -19.87 15.62 12.11
C THR A 26 -19.43 15.33 10.67
N THR A 27 -20.26 15.68 9.68
CA THR A 27 -19.94 15.47 8.26
C THR A 27 -18.84 16.40 7.76
N LEU A 28 -18.84 17.68 8.19
CA LEU A 28 -17.75 18.59 7.84
C LEU A 28 -16.41 18.13 8.44
N ASP A 29 -16.39 17.63 9.68
CA ASP A 29 -15.14 17.18 10.32
C ASP A 29 -14.52 15.96 9.60
N LEU A 30 -15.35 15.02 9.13
CA LEU A 30 -14.87 13.86 8.38
C LEU A 30 -14.15 14.25 7.08
N GLU A 31 -14.65 15.25 6.35
CA GLU A 31 -13.99 15.70 5.12
C GLU A 31 -12.63 16.37 5.42
N HIS A 32 -12.54 17.12 6.51
CA HIS A 32 -11.27 17.71 6.96
C HIS A 32 -10.27 16.63 7.42
N ILE A 33 -10.73 15.60 8.14
CA ILE A 33 -9.90 14.46 8.56
C ILE A 33 -9.41 13.67 7.36
N LYS A 34 -10.29 13.35 6.39
CA LYS A 34 -9.91 12.66 5.16
C LYS A 34 -8.85 13.46 4.40
N LYS A 35 -9.05 14.76 4.24
CA LYS A 35 -8.07 15.64 3.57
C LYS A 35 -6.72 15.64 4.28
N LYS A 36 -6.71 15.76 5.61
CA LYS A 36 -5.47 15.66 6.40
C LYS A 36 -4.79 14.31 6.22
N ARG A 37 -5.55 13.22 6.18
CA ARG A 37 -5.01 11.88 5.97
C ARG A 37 -4.45 11.70 4.57
N ILE A 38 -5.09 12.25 3.53
CA ILE A 38 -4.56 12.24 2.16
C ILE A 38 -3.20 12.93 2.10
N GLU A 39 -3.05 14.13 2.69
CA GLU A 39 -1.77 14.83 2.68
C GLU A 39 -0.69 14.11 3.53
N ALA A 40 -1.08 13.50 4.64
CA ALA A 40 -0.17 12.68 5.44
C ALA A 40 0.33 11.45 4.66
N ILE A 41 -0.57 10.73 3.99
CA ILE A 41 -0.23 9.56 3.16
C ILE A 41 0.65 10.00 1.98
N ARG A 42 0.36 11.14 1.37
CA ARG A 42 1.19 11.70 0.29
C ARG A 42 2.62 11.93 0.75
N GLY A 43 2.82 12.55 1.91
CA GLY A 43 4.15 12.74 2.50
C GLY A 43 4.83 11.43 2.86
N GLN A 44 4.07 10.45 3.37
CA GLN A 44 4.60 9.13 3.72
C GLN A 44 5.10 8.37 2.48
N ILE A 45 4.33 8.36 1.38
CA ILE A 45 4.75 7.70 0.13
C ILE A 45 6.04 8.34 -0.39
N LEU A 46 6.10 9.67 -0.43
CA LEU A 46 7.29 10.40 -0.90
C LEU A 46 8.52 10.10 -0.02
N SER A 47 8.35 10.06 1.31
CA SER A 47 9.40 9.69 2.26
C SER A 47 9.91 8.27 2.01
N LYS A 48 9.01 7.29 1.85
CA LYS A 48 9.36 5.89 1.55
C LYS A 48 10.12 5.74 0.23
N LEU A 49 9.75 6.53 -0.78
CA LEU A 49 10.40 6.56 -2.10
C LEU A 49 11.65 7.45 -2.16
N ARG A 50 11.99 8.16 -1.08
CA ARG A 50 13.07 9.17 -1.02
C ARG A 50 12.92 10.28 -2.07
N LEU A 51 11.69 10.69 -2.34
CA LEU A 51 11.36 11.77 -3.25
C LEU A 51 10.91 13.00 -2.49
N THR A 52 11.29 14.20 -2.95
CA THR A 52 10.83 15.47 -2.38
C THR A 52 9.51 15.96 -2.99
N SER A 53 9.19 15.48 -4.19
CA SER A 53 7.98 15.84 -4.94
C SER A 53 7.56 14.69 -5.85
N PRO A 54 6.27 14.62 -6.26
CA PRO A 54 5.84 13.65 -7.27
C PRO A 54 6.64 13.82 -8.57
N PRO A 55 7.04 12.72 -9.23
CA PRO A 55 7.69 12.77 -10.52
C PRO A 55 6.72 13.28 -11.60
N GLU A 56 7.25 13.76 -12.72
CA GLU A 56 6.44 14.18 -13.86
C GLU A 56 5.57 13.03 -14.35
N SER A 57 4.28 13.30 -14.59
CA SER A 57 3.38 12.30 -15.13
C SER A 57 3.77 12.01 -16.58
N MET A 58 4.45 10.89 -16.81
CA MET A 58 4.37 10.22 -18.11
C MET A 58 2.89 9.87 -18.30
N GLY A 59 2.28 10.28 -19.42
CA GLY A 59 0.82 10.23 -19.63
C GLY A 59 0.20 8.83 -19.58
N ARG A 60 -0.95 8.61 -20.24
CA ARG A 60 -1.52 7.26 -20.36
C ARG A 60 -0.63 6.39 -21.27
N SER A 61 0.46 5.85 -20.74
CA SER A 61 1.30 4.87 -21.41
C SER A 61 0.80 3.45 -21.09
N HIS A 62 0.78 2.60 -22.11
CA HIS A 62 0.53 1.18 -21.92
C HIS A 62 1.67 0.57 -21.09
N VAL A 63 1.35 -0.04 -19.96
CA VAL A 63 2.34 -0.69 -19.08
C VAL A 63 2.78 -2.01 -19.73
N PRO A 64 4.09 -2.27 -19.89
CA PRO A 64 4.56 -3.53 -20.47
C PRO A 64 4.09 -4.75 -19.67
N TYR A 65 3.81 -5.85 -20.37
CA TYR A 65 3.34 -7.09 -19.76
C TYR A 65 4.29 -7.63 -18.68
N GLN A 66 5.59 -7.50 -18.89
CA GLN A 66 6.62 -7.96 -17.95
C GLN A 66 6.51 -7.24 -16.59
N VAL A 67 6.19 -5.94 -16.60
CA VAL A 67 6.00 -5.15 -15.38
C VAL A 67 4.71 -5.55 -14.67
N LEU A 68 3.64 -5.81 -15.41
CA LEU A 68 2.38 -6.29 -14.85
C LEU A 68 2.52 -7.69 -14.24
N ALA A 69 3.22 -8.59 -14.92
CA ALA A 69 3.50 -9.94 -14.42
C ALA A 69 4.34 -9.88 -13.14
N LEU A 70 5.36 -9.02 -13.10
CA LEU A 70 6.16 -8.79 -11.89
C LEU A 70 5.28 -8.30 -10.75
N TYR A 71 4.49 -7.25 -10.96
CA TYR A 71 3.56 -6.70 -9.96
C TYR A 71 2.61 -7.76 -9.39
N ASN A 72 1.98 -8.56 -10.26
CA ASN A 72 1.04 -9.61 -9.82
C ASN A 72 1.75 -10.66 -8.96
N SER A 73 2.93 -11.14 -9.40
CA SER A 73 3.70 -12.12 -8.63
C SER A 73 4.19 -11.56 -7.28
N THR A 74 4.57 -10.28 -7.22
CA THR A 74 4.96 -9.64 -5.97
C THR A 74 3.78 -9.46 -5.03
N ARG A 75 2.60 -9.12 -5.55
CA ARG A 75 1.39 -8.99 -4.73
C ARG A 75 1.01 -10.32 -4.11
N GLU A 76 0.98 -11.40 -4.90
CA GLU A 76 0.67 -12.76 -4.44
C GLU A 76 1.67 -13.20 -3.35
N LEU A 77 2.98 -12.99 -3.56
CA LEU A 77 4.01 -13.31 -2.56
C LEU A 77 3.84 -12.51 -1.25
N LEU A 78 3.51 -11.22 -1.34
CA LEU A 78 3.32 -10.39 -0.15
C LEU A 78 2.09 -10.82 0.66
N GLU A 79 1.02 -11.25 -0.01
CA GLU A 79 -0.18 -11.79 0.64
C GLU A 79 0.15 -13.07 1.43
N GLU A 80 0.92 -13.99 0.84
CA GLU A 80 1.39 -15.22 1.52
C GLU A 80 2.26 -14.91 2.75
N MET A 81 3.17 -13.92 2.62
CA MET A 81 4.04 -13.52 3.72
C MET A 81 3.30 -12.79 4.86
N GLU A 82 2.21 -12.07 4.55
CA GLU A 82 1.38 -11.42 5.58
C GLU A 82 0.69 -12.46 6.46
N GLU A 83 0.17 -13.56 5.87
CA GLU A 83 -0.40 -14.68 6.62
C GLU A 83 0.61 -15.31 7.59
N GLU A 84 1.86 -15.48 7.17
CA GLU A 84 2.94 -15.98 8.04
C GLU A 84 3.36 -14.99 9.13
N LYS A 85 3.27 -13.68 8.85
CA LYS A 85 3.68 -12.62 9.79
C LYS A 85 2.65 -12.38 10.89
N GLU A 86 1.35 -12.60 10.64
CA GLU A 86 0.32 -12.54 11.68
C GLU A 86 0.60 -13.54 12.83
N ASP A 87 1.27 -14.65 12.54
CA ASP A 87 1.69 -15.64 13.54
C ASP A 87 2.97 -15.26 14.31
N SER A 88 3.70 -14.22 13.89
CA SER A 88 4.95 -13.77 14.53
C SER A 88 4.91 -12.29 14.93
N CYS A 89 4.85 -12.02 16.24
CA CYS A 89 4.86 -10.66 16.82
C CYS A 89 6.20 -9.89 16.68
N SER A 90 7.05 -10.25 15.72
CA SER A 90 8.38 -9.68 15.53
C SER A 90 8.34 -8.52 14.54
N GLN A 91 8.17 -7.29 15.03
CA GLN A 91 8.45 -6.10 14.22
C GLN A 91 9.93 -5.76 14.35
N ASP A 92 10.74 -6.18 13.40
CA ASP A 92 12.10 -5.69 13.27
C ASP A 92 12.02 -4.24 12.77
N ASN A 93 12.50 -3.28 13.56
CA ASN A 93 12.31 -1.85 13.27
C ASN A 93 13.60 -1.26 12.69
N SER A 94 14.04 -1.82 11.56
CA SER A 94 15.25 -1.36 10.87
C SER A 94 14.95 -0.16 9.97
N GLU A 95 15.86 0.80 9.92
CA GLU A 95 15.75 1.97 9.01
C GLU A 95 15.64 1.53 7.53
N SER A 96 16.29 0.41 7.16
CA SER A 96 16.22 -0.15 5.81
C SER A 96 14.83 -0.64 5.42
N GLU A 97 14.02 -1.13 6.37
CA GLU A 97 12.66 -1.62 6.11
C GLU A 97 11.67 -0.47 5.95
N TYR A 98 12.01 0.73 6.45
CA TYR A 98 11.16 1.90 6.28
C TYR A 98 11.07 2.35 4.81
N TYR A 99 12.17 2.27 4.06
CA TYR A 99 12.23 2.71 2.67
C TYR A 99 11.75 1.65 1.68
N ALA A 100 11.25 2.11 0.53
CA ALA A 100 10.82 1.21 -0.54
C ALA A 100 12.03 0.45 -1.12
N LYS A 101 11.79 -0.81 -1.49
CA LYS A 101 12.77 -1.68 -2.15
C LYS A 101 12.44 -1.78 -3.63
N GLU A 102 13.46 -1.75 -4.47
CA GLU A 102 13.32 -2.07 -5.89
C GLU A 102 13.21 -3.60 -6.05
N ILE A 103 12.25 -4.04 -6.86
CA ILE A 103 11.98 -5.46 -7.07
C ILE A 103 12.53 -5.90 -8.42
N HIS A 104 13.29 -6.99 -8.40
CA HIS A 104 13.82 -7.64 -9.59
C HIS A 104 13.45 -9.13 -9.57
N LYS A 105 13.10 -9.66 -10.75
CA LYS A 105 12.87 -11.08 -10.96
C LYS A 105 13.93 -11.60 -11.92
N PHE A 106 14.56 -12.71 -11.55
CA PHE A 106 15.53 -13.43 -12.36
C PHE A 106 14.93 -14.76 -12.78
N ASP A 107 15.03 -15.09 -14.06
CA ASP A 107 14.57 -16.38 -14.55
C ASP A 107 15.64 -17.44 -14.27
N MET A 108 15.20 -18.63 -13.88
CA MET A 108 16.10 -19.74 -13.61
C MET A 108 16.57 -20.38 -14.91
N ILE A 109 17.86 -20.73 -14.98
CA ILE A 109 18.40 -21.53 -16.06
C ILE A 109 18.14 -23.01 -15.73
N GLN A 110 17.57 -23.74 -16.68
CA GLN A 110 17.34 -25.16 -16.55
C GLN A 110 18.70 -25.89 -16.60
N GLY A 111 19.11 -26.48 -15.47
CA GLY A 111 20.29 -27.33 -15.43
C GLY A 111 20.09 -28.63 -16.23
N PHE A 112 21.19 -29.21 -16.72
CA PHE A 112 21.12 -30.50 -17.41
C PHE A 112 20.54 -31.57 -16.47
N PRO A 113 19.58 -32.38 -16.92
CA PRO A 113 18.95 -33.38 -16.08
C PRO A 113 19.91 -34.56 -15.84
N GLU A 114 20.57 -34.59 -14.68
CA GLU A 114 21.13 -35.83 -14.15
C GLU A 114 20.18 -36.43 -13.11
N HIS A 115 19.63 -37.60 -13.45
CA HIS A 115 18.85 -38.50 -12.59
C HIS A 115 17.84 -37.82 -11.64
N SER A 116 16.59 -37.66 -12.11
CA SER A 116 15.38 -37.36 -11.30
C SER A 116 15.39 -36.10 -10.42
N LYS A 117 16.40 -35.22 -10.54
CA LYS A 117 16.45 -33.96 -9.81
C LYS A 117 16.37 -32.78 -10.78
N SER A 118 15.36 -31.94 -10.60
CA SER A 118 15.31 -30.62 -11.24
C SER A 118 16.41 -29.76 -10.61
N LEU A 119 17.43 -29.41 -11.38
CA LEU A 119 18.47 -28.48 -10.95
C LEU A 119 18.09 -27.07 -11.42
N PHE A 120 17.88 -26.17 -10.46
CA PHE A 120 17.62 -24.75 -10.71
C PHE A 120 18.92 -23.97 -10.50
N LEU A 121 19.39 -23.30 -11.56
CA LEU A 121 20.60 -22.46 -11.52
C LEU A 121 20.23 -21.00 -11.73
N LEU A 122 20.79 -20.11 -10.91
CA LEU A 122 20.70 -18.66 -11.10
C LEU A 122 22.01 -18.18 -11.74
N ASP A 123 21.91 -17.36 -12.78
CA ASP A 123 23.09 -16.71 -13.35
C ASP A 123 23.60 -15.62 -12.40
N SER A 124 24.84 -15.77 -11.93
CA SER A 124 25.48 -14.79 -11.05
C SER A 124 26.04 -13.59 -11.83
N GLY A 125 26.25 -13.73 -13.15
CA GLY A 125 26.70 -12.63 -14.02
C GLY A 125 25.64 -11.54 -14.16
N GLU A 126 24.40 -11.94 -14.48
CA GLU A 126 23.24 -11.03 -14.57
C GLU A 126 22.94 -10.33 -13.23
N GLN A 127 23.25 -11.00 -12.11
CA GLN A 127 23.19 -10.38 -10.80
C GLN A 127 24.32 -9.35 -10.62
N SER A 128 25.58 -9.69 -10.88
CA SER A 128 26.67 -8.74 -10.63
C SER A 128 26.57 -7.44 -11.45
N GLU A 129 26.00 -7.48 -12.66
CA GLU A 129 25.83 -6.28 -13.51
C GLU A 129 24.76 -5.32 -13.00
N LYS A 130 23.69 -5.84 -12.37
CA LYS A 130 22.62 -5.01 -11.78
C LYS A 130 22.89 -4.58 -10.34
N TRP A 131 23.69 -5.34 -9.62
CA TRP A 131 23.78 -5.27 -8.15
C TRP A 131 25.06 -4.60 -7.63
N GLY A 132 25.59 -3.61 -8.34
CA GLY A 132 26.79 -2.88 -7.93
C GLY A 132 26.74 -2.16 -6.56
N GLU A 133 25.56 -1.99 -5.92
CA GLU A 133 25.48 -1.22 -4.66
C GLU A 133 24.27 -1.54 -3.72
N THR A 134 23.42 -2.54 -3.98
CA THR A 134 22.17 -2.73 -3.21
C THR A 134 22.06 -4.11 -2.57
N ARG A 135 21.73 -4.17 -1.27
CA ARG A 135 21.49 -5.42 -0.52
C ARG A 135 20.16 -6.05 -0.97
N VAL A 136 20.22 -7.28 -1.47
CA VAL A 136 19.07 -8.04 -2.00
C VAL A 136 18.47 -8.89 -0.88
N ASP A 137 17.16 -8.82 -0.70
CA ASP A 137 16.42 -9.88 -0.01
C ASP A 137 15.95 -10.87 -1.08
N VAL A 138 16.48 -12.09 -1.03
CA VAL A 138 16.16 -13.16 -1.98
C VAL A 138 15.01 -13.96 -1.40
N PHE A 139 13.86 -13.92 -2.05
CA PHE A 139 12.70 -14.75 -1.71
C PHE A 139 12.72 -16.02 -2.57
N PRO A 140 12.80 -17.22 -1.96
CA PRO A 140 12.66 -18.47 -2.69
C PRO A 140 11.19 -18.67 -3.12
N THR A 141 10.98 -19.12 -4.36
CA THR A 141 9.74 -19.80 -4.80
C THR A 141 9.61 -21.19 -4.23
#